data_AF-A0A523BDK0-F1
#
_entry.id   AF-A0A523BDK0-F1
#
_cell.length_a   1.000
_cell.length_b   1.000
_cell.length_c   1.000
_cell.angle_alpha   90.00
_cell.angle_beta   90.00
_cell.angle_gamma   90.00
#
_symmetry.space_group_name_H-M   'P 1'
#
loop_
_entity.id
_entity.type
_entity.pdbx_description
1 polymer ?
#
loop_
_entity_poly.entity_id
_entity_poly.type
_entity_poly.pdbx_seq_one_letter_code
_entity_poly.pdbx_strand_id
1 'polypeptide(L)'
;MLVDESKKLVEKAGIMGSTLIKSNMPPLHVERFDTVLIDECSQASITLALLGMIKARKWVLVGDHKQLLPVFKSIRDKRLVERLSAFCLMREFYGKGEVWLRKHYRSNSRIINFSCRYVYNGMISPVKECDGIKLEIRNYPREMEFLNPDIPVVFLDVRGEDFVEGRSRANRAEVEAVVRIARTLKRLGIRSERMGIITPYKAQRNRIAEELKDEKLEVNTVDSFQGREKDVIIFSITSTGNMDFVSDENRLNVAFTRARRKLIVVGNAESIEKMSGGLLYNYLMYVRNLNGFFK
;
A
#
# COMPACT_ATOMS: atom_id res chain seq x y z
N MET A 1 11.86 -5.31 -40.34
CA MET A 1 12.01 -6.64 -39.71
C MET A 1 11.35 -6.68 -38.33
N LEU A 2 11.91 -6.11 -37.26
CA LEU A 2 11.30 -6.12 -35.91
C LEU A 2 9.93 -5.43 -35.82
N VAL A 3 9.74 -4.31 -36.53
CA VAL A 3 8.45 -3.59 -36.58
C VAL A 3 7.38 -4.42 -37.28
N ASP A 4 7.74 -5.11 -38.37
CA ASP A 4 6.81 -5.90 -39.17
C ASP A 4 6.41 -7.19 -38.45
N GLU A 5 7.34 -7.83 -37.75
CA GLU A 5 7.03 -8.95 -36.85
C GLU A 5 6.13 -8.51 -35.70
N SER A 6 6.38 -7.35 -35.10
CA SER A 6 5.55 -6.81 -34.03
C SER A 6 4.11 -6.54 -34.51
N LYS A 7 3.94 -6.02 -35.74
CA LYS A 7 2.61 -5.83 -36.35
C LYS A 7 1.90 -7.16 -36.58
N LYS A 8 2.59 -8.17 -37.10
CA LYS A 8 2.02 -9.52 -37.30
C LYS A 8 1.58 -10.17 -35.99
N LEU A 9 2.28 -9.90 -34.89
CA LEU A 9 1.88 -10.39 -33.56
C LEU A 9 0.62 -9.67 -33.06
N VAL A 10 0.53 -8.36 -33.26
CA VAL A 10 -0.63 -7.55 -32.88
C VAL A 10 -1.89 -8.02 -33.61
N GLU A 11 -1.81 -8.25 -34.94
CA GLU A 11 -2.94 -8.71 -35.75
C GLU A 11 -3.48 -10.09 -35.32
N LYS A 12 -2.61 -10.95 -34.77
CA LYS A 12 -2.97 -12.31 -34.35
C LYS A 12 -3.43 -12.39 -32.89
N ALA A 13 -3.12 -11.39 -32.08
CA ALA A 13 -3.37 -11.44 -30.65
C ALA A 13 -4.81 -11.01 -30.33
N GLY A 14 -5.58 -11.88 -29.67
CA GLY A 14 -6.93 -11.55 -29.22
C GLY A 14 -6.98 -10.60 -28.01
N ILE A 15 -5.88 -10.46 -27.28
CA ILE A 15 -5.76 -9.56 -26.12
C ILE A 15 -4.38 -8.92 -26.13
N MET A 16 -4.33 -7.60 -25.95
CA MET A 16 -3.09 -6.81 -25.91
C MET A 16 -2.91 -6.14 -24.55
N GLY A 17 -1.77 -6.35 -23.92
CA GLY A 17 -1.39 -5.69 -22.66
C GLY A 17 -0.37 -4.58 -22.89
N SER A 18 -0.62 -3.39 -22.35
CA SER A 18 0.32 -2.26 -22.42
C SER A 18 0.05 -1.26 -21.30
N THR A 19 1.04 -0.43 -20.95
CA THR A 19 0.80 0.79 -20.20
C THR A 19 0.07 1.82 -21.07
N LEU A 20 -0.63 2.77 -20.44
CA LEU A 20 -1.41 3.81 -21.14
C LEU A 20 -0.57 4.60 -22.15
N ILE A 21 0.66 4.98 -21.77
CA ILE A 21 1.59 5.70 -22.65
C ILE A 21 2.03 4.81 -23.81
N LYS A 22 2.52 3.59 -23.52
CA LYS A 22 3.03 2.68 -24.55
C LYS A 22 1.95 2.23 -25.54
N SER A 23 0.68 2.24 -25.13
CA SER A 23 -0.42 1.88 -26.02
C SER A 23 -0.55 2.85 -27.21
N ASN A 24 -0.01 4.06 -27.08
CA ASN A 24 0.00 5.10 -28.12
C ASN A 24 1.33 5.17 -28.88
N MET A 25 2.21 4.18 -28.70
CA MET A 25 3.45 4.04 -29.46
C MET A 25 3.35 2.86 -30.43
N PRO A 26 4.21 2.80 -31.47
CA PRO A 26 4.28 1.62 -32.33
C PRO A 26 4.56 0.33 -31.53
N PRO A 27 3.95 -0.80 -31.89
CA PRO A 27 3.01 -0.95 -33.01
C PRO A 27 1.57 -0.47 -32.71
N LEU A 28 1.19 -0.34 -31.44
CA LEU A 28 -0.20 -0.15 -30.98
C LEU A 28 -0.85 1.20 -31.30
N HIS A 29 -0.08 2.22 -31.67
CA HIS A 29 -0.58 3.58 -31.87
C HIS A 29 -1.78 3.70 -32.84
N VAL A 30 -1.78 2.94 -33.94
CA VAL A 30 -2.84 2.95 -34.96
C VAL A 30 -4.01 2.03 -34.65
N GLU A 31 -3.84 1.11 -33.70
CA GLU A 31 -4.84 0.09 -33.40
C GLU A 31 -6.07 0.65 -32.70
N ARG A 32 -7.20 0.00 -32.95
CA ARG A 32 -8.48 0.18 -32.26
C ARG A 32 -8.91 -1.16 -31.69
N PHE A 33 -9.60 -1.10 -30.56
CA PHE A 33 -10.07 -2.27 -29.82
C PHE A 33 -11.57 -2.19 -29.60
N ASP A 34 -12.23 -3.34 -29.50
CA ASP A 34 -13.64 -3.40 -29.13
C ASP A 34 -13.87 -2.93 -27.69
N THR A 35 -12.94 -3.25 -26.80
CA THR A 35 -13.00 -2.89 -25.37
C THR A 35 -11.61 -2.61 -24.82
N VAL A 36 -11.48 -1.58 -23.98
CA VAL A 36 -10.26 -1.29 -23.21
C VAL A 36 -10.53 -1.52 -21.73
N LEU A 37 -9.71 -2.35 -21.09
CA LEU A 37 -9.68 -2.51 -19.65
C LEU A 37 -8.51 -1.68 -19.08
N ILE A 38 -8.79 -0.81 -18.11
CA ILE A 38 -7.78 -0.04 -17.41
C ILE A 38 -7.76 -0.50 -15.96
N ASP A 39 -6.72 -1.23 -15.58
CA ASP A 39 -6.46 -1.62 -14.20
C ASP A 39 -5.73 -0.49 -13.44
N GLU A 40 -5.86 -0.48 -12.11
CA GLU A 40 -5.34 0.58 -11.22
C GLU A 40 -5.73 2.01 -11.69
N CYS A 41 -6.92 2.14 -12.28
CA CYS A 41 -7.41 3.36 -12.93
C CYS A 41 -7.52 4.54 -11.95
N SER A 42 -7.68 4.28 -10.64
CA SER A 42 -7.68 5.33 -9.61
C SER A 42 -6.36 6.08 -9.52
N GLN A 43 -5.25 5.46 -9.93
CA GLN A 43 -3.91 6.05 -9.95
C GLN A 43 -3.63 6.84 -11.24
N ALA A 44 -4.47 6.69 -12.27
CA ALA A 44 -4.32 7.40 -13.54
C ALA A 44 -5.05 8.74 -13.50
N SER A 45 -4.38 9.82 -13.94
CA SER A 45 -5.08 11.07 -14.24
C SER A 45 -6.04 10.84 -15.40
N ILE A 46 -7.11 11.64 -15.48
CA ILE A 46 -8.05 11.60 -16.60
C ILE A 46 -7.33 11.78 -17.95
N THR A 47 -6.35 12.68 -18.02
CA THR A 47 -5.54 12.89 -19.22
C THR A 47 -4.74 11.66 -19.64
N LEU A 48 -4.23 10.89 -18.68
CA LEU A 48 -3.48 9.67 -18.95
C LEU A 48 -4.40 8.52 -19.34
N ALA A 49 -5.54 8.36 -18.66
CA ALA A 49 -6.52 7.33 -18.97
C ALA A 49 -7.15 7.54 -20.35
N LEU A 50 -7.36 8.79 -20.76
CA LEU A 50 -7.87 9.14 -22.09
C LEU A 50 -7.04 8.53 -23.22
N LEU A 51 -5.71 8.43 -23.05
CA LEU A 51 -4.82 7.78 -24.02
C LEU A 51 -5.24 6.32 -24.33
N GLY A 52 -5.75 5.59 -23.33
CA GLY A 52 -6.31 4.25 -23.53
C GLY A 52 -7.76 4.30 -24.01
N MET A 53 -8.58 5.18 -23.41
CA MET A 53 -10.00 5.27 -23.69
C MET A 53 -10.30 5.63 -25.16
N ILE A 54 -9.52 6.49 -25.81
CA ILE A 54 -9.73 6.83 -27.23
C ILE A 54 -9.57 5.65 -28.20
N LYS A 55 -9.00 4.53 -27.73
CA LYS A 55 -8.75 3.35 -28.57
C LYS A 55 -9.95 2.41 -28.66
N ALA A 56 -10.99 2.59 -27.85
CA ALA A 56 -12.20 1.78 -27.87
C ALA A 56 -13.45 2.61 -27.59
N ARG A 57 -14.62 2.10 -27.99
CA ARG A 57 -15.92 2.70 -27.63
C ARG A 57 -16.48 2.20 -26.30
N LYS A 58 -15.94 1.08 -25.79
CA LYS A 58 -16.34 0.47 -24.52
C LYS A 58 -15.13 0.37 -23.59
N TRP A 59 -15.33 0.72 -22.32
CA TRP A 59 -14.28 0.71 -21.31
C TRP A 59 -14.72 -0.06 -20.07
N VAL A 60 -13.76 -0.74 -19.44
CA VAL A 60 -13.90 -1.31 -18.11
C VAL A 60 -12.81 -0.71 -17.24
N LEU A 61 -13.20 0.05 -16.23
CA LEU A 61 -12.27 0.75 -15.36
C LEU A 61 -12.23 0.03 -14.01
N VAL A 62 -11.07 -0.52 -13.67
CA VAL A 62 -10.83 -1.20 -12.40
C VAL A 62 -9.94 -0.31 -11.56
N GLY A 63 -10.34 -0.05 -10.31
CA GLY A 63 -9.60 0.85 -9.43
C GLY A 63 -10.24 0.95 -8.05
N ASP A 64 -9.57 1.67 -7.18
CA ASP A 64 -10.03 1.89 -5.81
C ASP A 64 -9.71 3.33 -5.36
N HIS A 65 -10.74 4.16 -5.28
CA HIS A 65 -10.66 5.55 -4.82
C HIS A 65 -10.24 5.69 -3.34
N LYS A 66 -10.22 4.61 -2.55
CA LYS A 66 -9.70 4.59 -1.17
C LYS A 66 -8.23 4.13 -1.10
N GLN A 67 -7.60 3.85 -2.24
CA GLN A 67 -6.16 3.59 -2.38
C GLN A 67 -5.48 4.77 -3.08
N LEU A 68 -4.25 4.58 -3.59
CA LEU A 68 -3.48 5.67 -4.20
C LEU A 68 -4.27 6.38 -5.31
N LEU A 69 -4.16 7.70 -5.32
CA LEU A 69 -4.66 8.60 -6.35
C LEU A 69 -3.48 9.08 -7.22
N PRO A 70 -3.73 9.78 -8.34
CA PRO A 70 -2.65 10.22 -9.20
C PRO A 70 -1.77 11.24 -8.49
N VAL A 71 -0.46 11.10 -8.64
CA VAL A 71 0.52 12.00 -8.01
C VAL A 71 0.87 13.14 -8.95
N PHE A 72 0.63 14.38 -8.52
CA PHE A 72 0.97 15.59 -9.26
C PHE A 72 2.08 16.36 -8.53
N LYS A 73 3.06 16.89 -9.28
CA LYS A 73 4.18 17.66 -8.69
C LYS A 73 3.73 19.03 -8.14
N SER A 74 2.77 19.66 -8.82
CA SER A 74 2.32 21.04 -8.56
C SER A 74 0.98 21.12 -7.82
N ILE A 75 0.22 20.02 -7.73
CA ILE A 75 -1.10 19.99 -7.11
C ILE A 75 -1.01 19.23 -5.79
N ARG A 76 -1.35 19.93 -4.70
CA ARG A 76 -1.37 19.36 -3.34
C ARG A 76 -2.78 19.27 -2.75
N ASP A 77 -3.76 19.93 -3.37
CA ASP A 77 -5.15 19.86 -2.95
C ASP A 77 -5.73 18.48 -3.27
N LYS A 78 -6.03 17.70 -2.23
CA LYS A 78 -6.58 16.35 -2.35
C LYS A 78 -7.89 16.31 -3.13
N ARG A 79 -8.79 17.28 -2.95
CA ARG A 79 -10.08 17.33 -3.67
C ARG A 79 -9.86 17.53 -5.16
N LEU A 80 -8.90 18.38 -5.52
CA LEU A 80 -8.53 18.57 -6.91
C LEU A 80 -7.87 17.30 -7.50
N VAL A 81 -6.99 16.64 -6.74
CA VAL A 81 -6.41 15.35 -7.15
C VAL A 81 -7.48 14.28 -7.39
N GLU A 82 -8.47 14.17 -6.51
CA GLU A 82 -9.61 13.25 -6.66
C GLU A 82 -10.39 13.53 -7.95
N ARG A 83 -10.72 14.79 -8.24
CA ARG A 83 -11.42 15.18 -9.48
C ARG A 83 -10.61 14.95 -10.75
N LEU A 84 -9.28 14.92 -10.64
CA LEU A 84 -8.37 14.65 -11.74
C LEU A 84 -8.08 13.15 -11.92
N SER A 85 -8.49 12.28 -10.99
CA SER A 85 -8.43 10.83 -11.16
C SER A 85 -9.49 10.37 -12.16
N ALA A 86 -9.07 9.59 -13.16
CA ALA A 86 -9.98 9.06 -14.17
C ALA A 86 -11.09 8.21 -13.54
N PHE A 87 -10.73 7.33 -12.61
CA PHE A 87 -11.68 6.44 -11.94
C PHE A 87 -12.69 7.22 -11.09
N CYS A 88 -12.23 8.16 -10.27
CA CYS A 88 -13.13 8.96 -9.44
C CYS A 88 -14.09 9.80 -10.27
N LEU A 89 -13.58 10.46 -11.33
CA LEU A 89 -14.40 11.24 -12.24
C LEU A 89 -15.44 10.39 -12.98
N MET A 90 -15.04 9.22 -13.48
CA MET A 90 -15.98 8.31 -14.15
C MET A 90 -17.03 7.74 -13.20
N ARG A 91 -16.68 7.52 -11.92
CA ARG A 91 -17.66 7.17 -10.88
C ARG A 91 -18.64 8.29 -10.58
N GLU A 92 -18.20 9.54 -10.61
CA GLU A 92 -19.11 10.69 -10.46
C GLU A 92 -20.14 10.75 -11.59
N PHE A 93 -19.70 10.57 -12.85
CA PHE A 93 -20.60 10.60 -14.01
C PHE A 93 -21.45 9.34 -14.18
N TYR A 94 -20.89 8.15 -13.90
CA TYR A 94 -21.47 6.86 -14.29
C TYR A 94 -21.63 5.88 -13.12
N GLY A 95 -21.49 6.32 -11.87
CA GLY A 95 -21.42 5.48 -10.67
C GLY A 95 -22.62 4.57 -10.43
N LYS A 96 -23.76 4.82 -11.07
CA LYS A 96 -24.92 3.89 -11.06
C LYS A 96 -24.59 2.50 -11.61
N GLY A 97 -23.53 2.36 -12.42
CA GLY A 97 -23.04 1.08 -12.96
C GLY A 97 -21.85 0.48 -12.23
N GLU A 98 -21.46 0.98 -11.05
CA GLU A 98 -20.29 0.46 -10.34
C GLU A 98 -20.54 -0.94 -9.76
N VAL A 99 -19.54 -1.81 -9.87
CA VAL A 99 -19.57 -3.15 -9.28
C VAL A 99 -18.57 -3.21 -8.14
N TRP A 100 -19.06 -3.45 -6.93
CA TRP A 100 -18.22 -3.64 -5.75
C TRP A 100 -17.81 -5.10 -5.58
N LEU A 101 -16.51 -5.37 -5.60
CA LEU A 101 -15.96 -6.67 -5.22
C LEU A 101 -15.87 -6.74 -3.69
N ARG A 102 -16.78 -7.51 -3.08
CA ARG A 102 -16.99 -7.50 -1.62
C ARG A 102 -16.16 -8.51 -0.84
N LYS A 103 -15.67 -9.57 -1.47
CA LYS A 103 -14.96 -10.67 -0.77
C LYS A 103 -13.45 -10.43 -0.81
N HIS A 104 -12.81 -10.49 0.36
CA HIS A 104 -11.35 -10.40 0.49
C HIS A 104 -10.76 -11.77 0.79
N TYR A 105 -9.67 -12.11 0.11
CA TYR A 105 -9.03 -13.44 0.17
C TYR A 105 -7.55 -13.40 0.57
N ARG A 106 -6.96 -12.20 0.70
CA ARG A 106 -5.49 -12.03 0.72
C ARG A 106 -4.86 -12.11 2.11
N SER A 107 -5.49 -11.46 3.08
CA SER A 107 -4.87 -11.12 4.37
C SER A 107 -5.56 -11.81 5.52
N ASN A 108 -4.86 -11.95 6.64
CA ASN A 108 -5.47 -12.30 7.91
C ASN A 108 -6.68 -11.40 8.17
N SER A 109 -7.78 -12.00 8.64
CA SER A 109 -9.04 -11.28 8.87
C SER A 109 -8.84 -10.07 9.79
N ARG A 110 -8.04 -10.20 10.86
CA ARG A 110 -7.75 -9.11 11.79
C ARG A 110 -6.99 -7.95 11.13
N ILE A 111 -6.17 -8.22 10.12
CA ILE A 111 -5.47 -7.15 9.36
C ILE A 111 -6.49 -6.39 8.50
N ILE A 112 -7.23 -7.09 7.64
CA ILE A 112 -8.14 -6.41 6.70
C ILE A 112 -9.37 -5.81 7.38
N ASN A 113 -9.80 -6.36 8.52
CA ASN A 113 -10.95 -5.85 9.28
C ASN A 113 -10.75 -4.40 9.73
N PHE A 114 -9.51 -3.96 9.92
CA PHE A 114 -9.22 -2.55 10.16
C PHE A 114 -9.69 -1.68 8.98
N SER A 115 -9.18 -1.94 7.77
CA SER A 115 -9.59 -1.19 6.57
C SER A 115 -11.07 -1.36 6.27
N CYS A 116 -11.62 -2.57 6.44
CA CYS A 116 -13.05 -2.83 6.30
C CYS A 116 -13.89 -1.86 7.15
N ARG A 117 -13.57 -1.72 8.44
CA ARG A 117 -14.32 -0.90 9.38
C ARG A 117 -14.10 0.60 9.18
N TYR A 118 -12.84 1.02 9.03
CA TYR A 118 -12.46 2.44 9.12
C TYR A 118 -12.24 3.12 7.76
N VAL A 119 -12.14 2.36 6.66
CA VAL A 119 -11.88 2.91 5.32
C VAL A 119 -13.02 2.58 4.36
N TYR A 120 -13.51 1.34 4.37
CA TYR A 120 -14.52 0.84 3.43
C TYR A 120 -15.94 0.75 4.01
N ASN A 121 -16.16 1.21 5.25
CA ASN A 121 -17.48 1.25 5.89
C ASN A 121 -18.25 -0.09 5.83
N GLY A 122 -17.56 -1.22 6.01
CA GLY A 122 -18.14 -2.56 5.97
C GLY A 122 -18.44 -3.12 4.58
N MET A 123 -18.10 -2.42 3.50
CA MET A 123 -18.39 -2.87 2.11
C MET A 123 -17.52 -4.04 1.64
N ILE A 124 -16.41 -4.30 2.34
CA ILE A 124 -15.50 -5.42 2.07
C ILE A 124 -15.62 -6.41 3.24
N SER A 125 -15.54 -7.70 2.98
CA SER A 125 -15.66 -8.77 3.99
C SER A 125 -14.59 -9.84 3.73
N PRO A 126 -13.75 -10.19 4.72
CA PRO A 126 -12.86 -11.34 4.58
C PRO A 126 -13.67 -12.63 4.53
N VAL A 127 -13.20 -13.58 3.72
CA VAL A 127 -13.70 -14.96 3.76
C VAL A 127 -13.15 -15.70 4.99
N LYS A 128 -13.77 -16.82 5.39
CA LYS A 128 -13.40 -17.54 6.63
C LYS A 128 -11.96 -18.04 6.61
N GLU A 129 -11.44 -18.38 5.44
CA GLU A 129 -10.08 -18.85 5.22
C GLU A 129 -9.04 -17.81 5.67
N CYS A 130 -9.40 -16.52 5.68
CA CYS A 130 -8.54 -15.45 6.17
C CYS A 130 -8.17 -15.60 7.66
N ASP A 131 -9.00 -16.26 8.49
CA ASP A 131 -8.69 -16.48 9.91
C ASP A 131 -7.46 -17.39 10.10
N GLY A 132 -7.21 -18.29 9.14
CA GLY A 132 -6.07 -19.21 9.12
C GLY A 132 -4.78 -18.62 8.55
N ILE A 133 -4.81 -17.42 7.95
CA ILE A 133 -3.62 -16.80 7.35
C ILE A 133 -2.75 -16.23 8.47
N LYS A 134 -1.80 -17.01 8.97
CA LYS A 134 -0.91 -16.62 10.08
C LYS A 134 0.56 -16.77 9.68
N LEU A 135 1.44 -16.14 10.46
CA LEU A 135 2.87 -16.25 10.25
C LEU A 135 3.36 -17.65 10.69
N GLU A 136 4.19 -18.28 9.88
CA GLU A 136 4.74 -19.61 10.18
C GLU A 136 6.11 -19.47 10.85
N ILE A 137 6.13 -19.11 12.13
CA ILE A 137 7.35 -19.03 12.95
C ILE A 137 7.15 -19.69 14.30
N ARG A 138 8.26 -20.11 14.92
CA ARG A 138 8.31 -20.70 16.28
C ARG A 138 9.52 -20.14 17.01
N ASN A 139 9.55 -20.27 18.34
CA ASN A 139 10.70 -19.91 19.18
C ASN A 139 11.17 -18.45 19.01
N TYR A 140 10.23 -17.50 18.86
CA TYR A 140 10.57 -16.08 18.88
C TYR A 140 11.03 -15.65 20.30
N PRO A 141 11.91 -14.65 20.42
CA PRO A 141 12.38 -14.18 21.73
C PRO A 141 11.22 -13.69 22.61
N ARG A 142 11.29 -13.93 23.93
CA ARG A 142 10.24 -13.55 24.88
C ARG A 142 9.98 -12.05 24.90
N GLU A 143 11.04 -11.24 24.75
CA GLU A 143 10.92 -9.78 24.63
C GLU A 143 10.29 -9.32 23.31
N MET A 144 10.07 -10.24 22.37
CA MET A 144 9.36 -10.03 21.12
C MET A 144 8.09 -10.88 21.06
N GLU A 145 7.35 -11.00 22.16
CA GLU A 145 6.05 -11.68 22.21
C GLU A 145 5.08 -11.13 21.14
N PHE A 146 5.26 -9.88 20.74
CA PHE A 146 4.53 -9.30 19.62
C PHE A 146 4.76 -10.02 18.29
N LEU A 147 5.75 -10.91 18.13
CA LEU A 147 5.93 -11.75 16.96
C LEU A 147 5.02 -12.98 16.94
N ASN A 148 4.31 -13.26 18.03
CA ASN A 148 3.34 -14.35 18.12
C ASN A 148 2.42 -14.40 16.87
N PRO A 149 2.37 -15.53 16.13
CA PRO A 149 1.50 -15.71 14.97
C PRO A 149 0.01 -15.47 15.23
N ASP A 150 -0.45 -15.62 16.47
CA ASP A 150 -1.83 -15.36 16.88
C ASP A 150 -2.13 -13.87 17.10
N ILE A 151 -1.11 -13.02 17.01
CA ILE A 151 -1.20 -11.56 17.11
C ILE A 151 -0.77 -10.93 15.76
N PRO A 152 -1.62 -11.04 14.72
CA PRO A 152 -1.27 -10.63 13.35
C PRO A 152 -1.22 -9.11 13.15
N VAL A 153 -1.79 -8.32 14.06
CA VAL A 153 -1.82 -6.86 14.00
C VAL A 153 -1.15 -6.31 15.26
N VAL A 154 -0.08 -5.54 15.08
CA VAL A 154 0.74 -5.04 16.18
C VAL A 154 0.99 -3.55 16.05
N PHE A 155 1.04 -2.89 17.20
CA PHE A 155 1.62 -1.58 17.38
C PHE A 155 2.72 -1.69 18.45
N LEU A 156 3.96 -1.36 18.06
CA LEU A 156 5.10 -1.30 18.95
C LEU A 156 5.39 0.18 19.26
N ASP A 157 5.15 0.57 20.51
CA ASP A 157 5.44 1.91 21.03
C ASP A 157 6.94 2.09 21.18
N VAL A 158 7.51 2.97 20.36
CA VAL A 158 8.92 3.32 20.39
C VAL A 158 9.04 4.79 20.75
N ARG A 159 9.54 5.05 21.96
CA ARG A 159 9.77 6.40 22.50
C ARG A 159 11.03 7.04 21.92
N GLY A 160 11.03 7.23 20.60
CA GLY A 160 11.99 8.09 19.90
C GLY A 160 11.38 9.45 19.60
N GLU A 161 12.25 10.40 19.24
CA GLU A 161 11.86 11.68 18.65
C GLU A 161 12.41 11.76 17.22
N ASP A 162 11.65 12.39 16.33
CA ASP A 162 12.07 12.57 14.95
C ASP A 162 12.88 13.85 14.74
N PHE A 163 13.83 13.77 13.81
CA PHE A 163 14.67 14.90 13.42
C PHE A 163 14.60 15.13 11.91
N VAL A 164 14.90 16.36 11.50
CA VAL A 164 14.94 16.75 10.08
C VAL A 164 16.29 16.37 9.47
N GLU A 165 16.24 15.70 8.32
CA GLU A 165 17.42 15.37 7.52
C GLU A 165 17.20 15.82 6.07
N GLY A 166 17.89 16.91 5.69
CA GLY A 166 17.68 17.58 4.41
C GLY A 166 16.25 18.10 4.27
N ARG A 167 15.47 17.52 3.34
CA ARG A 167 14.05 17.84 3.12
C ARG A 167 13.10 16.73 3.61
N SER A 168 13.58 15.83 4.47
CA SER A 168 12.84 14.67 4.97
C SER A 168 13.02 14.52 6.49
N ARG A 169 12.45 13.45 7.06
CA ARG A 169 12.50 13.17 8.51
C ARG A 169 13.01 11.75 8.75
N ALA A 170 13.63 11.55 9.90
CA ALA A 170 14.09 10.25 10.38
C ALA A 170 13.92 10.16 11.90
N ASN A 171 13.83 8.94 12.41
CA ASN A 171 13.73 8.65 13.83
C ASN A 171 14.62 7.45 14.14
N ARG A 172 15.73 7.69 14.83
CA ARG A 172 16.78 6.69 15.07
C ARG A 172 16.28 5.50 15.90
N ALA A 173 15.46 5.75 16.92
CA ALA A 173 14.91 4.68 17.76
C ALA A 173 13.99 3.75 16.95
N GLU A 174 13.16 4.32 16.06
CA GLU A 174 12.37 3.50 15.15
C GLU A 174 13.22 2.72 14.15
N VAL A 175 14.31 3.30 13.62
CA VAL A 175 15.25 2.57 12.75
C VAL A 175 15.80 1.35 13.48
N GLU A 176 16.35 1.53 14.67
CA GLU A 176 16.92 0.46 15.49
C GLU A 176 15.90 -0.65 15.76
N ALA A 177 14.67 -0.29 16.15
CA ALA A 177 13.58 -1.23 16.39
C ALA A 177 13.22 -2.03 15.14
N VAL A 178 13.00 -1.35 14.00
CA VAL A 178 12.65 -1.97 12.72
C VAL A 178 13.74 -2.92 12.24
N VAL A 179 15.01 -2.50 12.33
CA VAL A 179 16.17 -3.31 11.95
C VAL A 179 16.26 -4.56 12.83
N ARG A 180 16.07 -4.42 14.14
CA ARG A 180 16.06 -5.54 15.09
C ARG A 180 14.95 -6.54 14.80
N ILE A 181 13.75 -6.05 14.47
CA ILE A 181 12.60 -6.90 14.09
C ILE A 181 12.91 -7.66 12.80
N ALA A 182 13.35 -6.97 11.74
CA ALA A 182 13.63 -7.58 10.45
C ALA A 182 14.73 -8.65 10.53
N ARG A 183 15.82 -8.36 11.24
CA ARG A 183 16.90 -9.34 11.49
C ARG A 183 16.40 -10.54 12.29
N THR A 184 15.49 -10.34 13.24
CA THR A 184 14.93 -11.43 14.04
C THR A 184 13.99 -12.30 13.22
N LEU A 185 13.08 -11.72 12.44
CA LEU A 185 12.23 -12.47 11.51
C LEU A 185 13.04 -13.31 10.52
N LYS A 186 14.15 -12.76 10.01
CA LYS A 186 15.08 -13.49 9.15
C LYS A 186 15.72 -14.70 9.86
N ARG A 187 16.19 -14.51 11.11
CA ARG A 187 16.71 -15.62 11.94
C ARG A 187 15.66 -16.69 12.22
N LEU A 188 14.39 -16.30 12.32
CA LEU A 188 13.25 -17.21 12.50
C LEU A 188 12.78 -17.88 11.19
N GLY A 189 13.52 -17.69 10.08
CA GLY A 189 13.27 -18.37 8.80
C GLY A 189 12.40 -17.60 7.81
N ILE A 190 11.98 -16.38 8.11
CA ILE A 190 11.24 -15.55 7.15
C ILE A 190 12.20 -14.99 6.11
N ARG A 191 12.00 -15.38 4.85
CA ARG A 191 12.80 -14.88 3.72
C ARG A 191 12.60 -13.38 3.50
N SER A 192 13.67 -12.66 3.19
CA SER A 192 13.66 -11.20 2.97
C SER A 192 12.63 -10.76 1.93
N GLU A 193 12.46 -11.53 0.85
CA GLU A 193 11.53 -11.22 -0.23
C GLU A 193 10.05 -11.27 0.21
N ARG A 194 9.76 -11.98 1.31
CA ARG A 194 8.42 -12.09 1.92
C ARG A 194 8.14 -11.02 2.97
N MET A 195 9.10 -10.16 3.25
CA MET A 195 8.96 -9.02 4.15
C MET A 195 8.98 -7.71 3.35
N GLY A 196 8.32 -6.69 3.88
CA GLY A 196 8.40 -5.32 3.38
C GLY A 196 8.48 -4.34 4.53
N ILE A 197 9.30 -3.32 4.37
CA ILE A 197 9.38 -2.19 5.30
C ILE A 197 8.90 -0.94 4.56
N ILE A 198 7.90 -0.30 5.14
CA ILE A 198 7.27 0.88 4.57
C ILE A 198 7.45 2.04 5.55
N THR A 199 7.88 3.19 5.04
CA THR A 199 7.93 4.44 5.82
C THR A 199 7.55 5.62 4.94
N PRO A 200 6.86 6.63 5.49
CA PRO A 200 6.47 7.82 4.73
C PRO A 200 7.67 8.70 4.31
N TYR A 201 8.82 8.59 4.99
CA TYR A 201 9.93 9.51 4.80
C TYR A 201 11.14 8.86 4.12
N LYS A 202 11.67 9.54 3.10
CA LYS A 202 12.83 9.07 2.31
C LYS A 202 14.10 8.95 3.17
N ALA A 203 14.34 9.86 4.11
CA ALA A 203 15.49 9.77 5.01
C ALA A 203 15.41 8.53 5.92
N GLN A 204 14.26 8.28 6.55
CA GLN A 204 14.01 7.04 7.30
C GLN A 204 14.23 5.78 6.44
N ARG A 205 13.65 5.76 5.24
CA ARG A 205 13.80 4.64 4.30
C ARG A 205 15.27 4.35 4.00
N ASN A 206 16.06 5.38 3.73
CA ASN A 206 17.47 5.24 3.40
C ASN A 206 18.27 4.69 4.60
N ARG A 207 18.03 5.21 5.81
CA ARG A 207 18.70 4.75 7.03
C ARG A 207 18.41 3.28 7.34
N ILE A 208 17.15 2.86 7.24
CA ILE A 208 16.77 1.45 7.44
C ILE A 208 17.46 0.56 6.39
N ALA A 209 17.45 0.98 5.12
CA ALA A 209 18.09 0.22 4.05
C ALA A 209 19.60 0.10 4.24
N GLU A 210 20.26 1.18 4.67
CA GLU A 210 21.70 1.23 4.94
C GLU A 210 22.11 0.34 6.12
N GLU A 211 21.29 0.26 7.18
CA GLU A 211 21.58 -0.61 8.32
C GLU A 211 21.31 -2.09 8.03
N LEU A 212 20.31 -2.41 7.20
CA LEU A 212 19.99 -3.80 6.86
C LEU A 212 20.94 -4.38 5.83
N LYS A 213 21.38 -3.56 4.84
CA LYS A 213 22.20 -3.99 3.70
C LYS A 213 21.68 -5.27 3.04
N ASP A 214 20.36 -5.39 2.93
CA ASP A 214 19.68 -6.56 2.37
C ASP A 214 18.90 -6.14 1.13
N GLU A 215 19.51 -6.35 -0.04
CA GLU A 215 18.93 -5.97 -1.34
C GLU A 215 17.64 -6.73 -1.68
N LYS A 216 17.41 -7.89 -1.04
CA LYS A 216 16.22 -8.71 -1.24
C LYS A 216 15.04 -8.23 -0.39
N LEU A 217 15.32 -7.49 0.68
CA LEU A 217 14.32 -6.91 1.55
C LEU A 217 13.83 -5.59 0.97
N GLU A 218 12.53 -5.51 0.73
CA GLU A 218 11.95 -4.31 0.14
C GLU A 218 11.75 -3.21 1.20
N VAL A 219 12.57 -2.16 1.14
CA VAL A 219 12.47 -0.97 2.02
C VAL A 219 12.12 0.25 1.16
N ASN A 220 10.88 0.72 1.24
CA ASN A 220 10.33 1.70 0.30
C ASN A 220 9.37 2.69 0.96
N THR A 221 9.06 3.78 0.24
CA THR A 221 7.92 4.64 0.59
C THR A 221 6.62 4.03 0.08
N VAL A 222 5.48 4.48 0.62
CA VAL A 222 4.15 3.97 0.23
C VAL A 222 3.92 4.05 -1.28
N ASP A 223 4.28 5.17 -1.93
CA ASP A 223 4.09 5.35 -3.39
C ASP A 223 4.89 4.35 -4.22
N SER A 224 6.07 3.97 -3.72
CA SER A 224 6.97 3.06 -4.42
C SER A 224 6.60 1.59 -4.19
N PHE A 225 5.71 1.33 -3.21
CA PHE A 225 5.25 0.00 -2.83
C PHE A 225 3.97 -0.38 -3.59
N GLN A 226 4.03 -0.34 -4.92
CA GLN A 226 2.85 -0.56 -5.75
C GLN A 226 2.69 -2.04 -6.14
N GLY A 227 1.48 -2.58 -5.88
CA GLY A 227 1.03 -3.89 -6.40
C GLY A 227 1.67 -5.14 -5.77
N ARG A 228 2.54 -5.00 -4.77
CA ARG A 228 3.24 -6.13 -4.14
C ARG A 228 2.70 -6.36 -2.73
N GLU A 229 2.28 -7.58 -2.44
CA GLU A 229 1.90 -8.03 -1.11
C GLU A 229 3.09 -8.75 -0.45
N LYS A 230 3.15 -8.72 0.88
CA LYS A 230 4.17 -9.41 1.67
C LYS A 230 3.54 -10.18 2.80
N ASP A 231 4.19 -11.28 3.21
CA ASP A 231 3.76 -12.03 4.38
C ASP A 231 3.84 -11.15 5.64
N VAL A 232 4.90 -10.35 5.77
CA VAL A 232 5.08 -9.39 6.86
C VAL A 232 5.30 -7.98 6.31
N ILE A 233 4.55 -7.01 6.84
CA ILE A 233 4.84 -5.58 6.65
C ILE A 233 5.21 -4.97 7.99
N ILE A 234 6.30 -4.21 7.99
CA ILE A 234 6.70 -3.34 9.09
C ILE A 234 6.51 -1.90 8.61
N PHE A 235 5.63 -1.14 9.26
CA PHE A 235 5.39 0.26 8.94
C PHE A 235 6.00 1.15 10.02
N SER A 236 6.99 1.96 9.67
CA SER A 236 7.60 2.95 10.57
C SER A 236 6.95 4.30 10.35
N ILE A 237 6.25 4.82 11.37
CA ILE A 237 5.55 6.11 11.34
C ILE A 237 6.55 7.26 11.23
N THR A 238 7.71 7.11 11.87
CA THR A 238 8.82 8.06 11.93
C THR A 238 8.50 9.34 12.68
N SER A 239 7.47 10.10 12.26
CA SER A 239 7.23 11.43 12.79
C SER A 239 6.54 11.41 14.15
N THR A 240 6.96 12.32 15.03
CA THR A 240 6.44 12.48 16.39
C THR A 240 5.78 13.84 16.65
N GLY A 241 5.98 14.80 15.73
CA GLY A 241 5.33 16.10 15.73
C GLY A 241 4.30 16.21 14.60
N ASN A 242 4.68 16.88 13.51
CA ASN A 242 3.78 17.08 12.37
C ASN A 242 3.64 15.79 11.53
N MET A 243 2.50 15.10 11.68
CA MET A 243 2.14 13.89 10.95
C MET A 243 1.28 14.13 9.69
N ASP A 244 1.30 15.32 9.09
CA ASP A 244 0.53 15.67 7.88
C ASP A 244 0.75 14.72 6.68
N PHE A 245 1.89 14.03 6.61
CA PHE A 245 2.10 13.01 5.57
C PHE A 245 1.43 11.69 5.93
N VAL A 246 1.37 11.36 7.23
CA VAL A 246 0.73 10.14 7.73
C VAL A 246 -0.79 10.31 7.79
N SER A 247 -1.31 11.54 7.74
CA SER A 247 -2.75 11.81 7.70
C SER A 247 -3.41 11.48 6.36
N ASP A 248 -2.65 11.14 5.30
CA ASP A 248 -3.23 10.64 4.05
C ASP A 248 -3.75 9.19 4.23
N GLU A 249 -5.05 9.10 4.50
CA GLU A 249 -5.78 7.85 4.69
C GLU A 249 -5.59 6.86 3.53
N ASN A 250 -5.46 7.34 2.29
CA ASN A 250 -5.30 6.50 1.12
C ASN A 250 -3.94 5.77 1.17
N ARG A 251 -2.88 6.47 1.56
CA ARG A 251 -1.53 5.90 1.70
C ARG A 251 -1.45 4.92 2.86
N LEU A 252 -2.04 5.27 4.00
CA LEU A 252 -2.10 4.36 5.14
C LEU A 252 -2.88 3.08 4.83
N ASN A 253 -4.04 3.21 4.19
CA ASN A 253 -4.82 2.06 3.76
C ASN A 253 -4.01 1.16 2.83
N VAL A 254 -3.29 1.74 1.87
CA VAL A 254 -2.40 0.99 0.98
C VAL A 254 -1.33 0.25 1.77
N ALA A 255 -0.61 0.95 2.66
CA ALA A 255 0.47 0.37 3.45
C ALA A 255 -0.02 -0.79 4.33
N PHE A 256 -1.15 -0.64 5.02
CA PHE A 256 -1.67 -1.67 5.92
C PHE A 256 -2.20 -2.88 5.15
N THR A 257 -2.85 -2.66 4.01
CA THR A 257 -3.39 -3.74 3.17
C THR A 257 -2.33 -4.53 2.39
N ARG A 258 -1.05 -4.12 2.43
CA ARG A 258 0.05 -4.92 1.86
C ARG A 258 0.40 -6.15 2.68
N ALA A 259 0.03 -6.19 3.96
CA ALA A 259 0.32 -7.32 4.85
C ALA A 259 -0.65 -8.48 4.62
N ARG A 260 -0.10 -9.69 4.44
CA ARG A 260 -0.89 -10.93 4.36
C ARG A 260 -1.03 -11.60 5.72
N ARG A 261 0.07 -11.85 6.42
CA ARG A 261 0.09 -12.66 7.65
C ARG A 261 0.34 -11.82 8.89
N LYS A 262 1.17 -10.78 8.79
CA LYS A 262 1.52 -9.94 9.93
C LYS A 262 1.77 -8.48 9.56
N LEU A 263 1.13 -7.57 10.28
CA LEU A 263 1.33 -6.13 10.21
C LEU A 263 1.91 -5.66 11.54
N ILE A 264 3.08 -5.02 11.49
CA ILE A 264 3.74 -4.42 12.66
C ILE A 264 3.89 -2.93 12.37
N VAL A 265 3.21 -2.10 13.14
CA VAL A 265 3.37 -0.64 13.09
C VAL A 265 4.30 -0.22 14.22
N VAL A 266 5.29 0.59 13.92
CA VAL A 266 6.29 1.12 14.86
C VAL A 266 6.14 2.63 14.91
N GLY A 267 6.03 3.20 16.10
CA GLY A 267 5.97 4.64 16.27
C GLY A 267 5.72 5.06 17.71
N ASN A 268 5.68 6.38 17.94
CA ASN A 268 5.43 6.96 19.26
C ASN A 268 3.92 7.04 19.53
N ALA A 269 3.41 6.22 20.47
CA ALA A 269 1.99 6.17 20.78
C ALA A 269 1.46 7.50 21.35
N GLU A 270 2.24 8.17 22.19
CA GLU A 270 1.87 9.43 22.83
C GLU A 270 1.67 10.55 21.80
N SER A 271 2.53 10.60 20.77
CA SER A 271 2.38 11.54 19.66
C SER A 271 1.09 11.32 18.87
N ILE A 272 0.67 10.06 18.66
CA ILE A 272 -0.58 9.73 17.96
C ILE A 272 -1.79 10.11 18.82
N GLU A 273 -1.74 9.85 20.13
CA GLU A 273 -2.82 10.20 21.06
C GLU A 273 -3.04 11.71 21.13
N LYS A 274 -1.97 12.50 21.12
CA LYS A 274 -2.05 13.97 21.12
C LYS A 274 -2.82 14.53 19.92
N MET A 275 -2.78 13.86 18.76
CA MET A 275 -3.56 14.28 17.57
C MET A 275 -5.07 14.08 17.73
N SER A 276 -5.51 13.19 18.64
CA SER A 276 -6.92 12.95 18.97
C SER A 276 -7.83 12.69 17.75
N GLY A 277 -7.38 11.92 16.76
CA GLY A 277 -8.21 11.55 15.61
C GLY A 277 -7.44 10.98 14.42
N GLY A 278 -8.19 10.64 13.36
CA GLY A 278 -7.64 10.10 12.11
C GLY A 278 -7.37 8.59 12.12
N LEU A 279 -6.94 8.08 10.97
CA LEU A 279 -6.81 6.64 10.74
C LEU A 279 -5.74 5.98 11.62
N LEU A 280 -4.63 6.68 11.92
CA LEU A 280 -3.61 6.16 12.86
C LEU A 280 -4.13 6.00 14.28
N TYR A 281 -4.87 6.99 14.79
CA TYR A 281 -5.47 6.91 16.11
C TYR A 281 -6.46 5.74 16.18
N ASN A 282 -7.30 5.61 15.14
CA ASN A 282 -8.21 4.46 15.02
C ASN A 282 -7.46 3.14 15.00
N TYR A 283 -6.31 3.07 14.31
CA TYR A 283 -5.47 1.87 14.29
C TYR A 283 -4.91 1.56 15.69
N LEU A 284 -4.38 2.55 16.40
CA LEU A 284 -3.86 2.38 17.75
C LEU A 284 -4.93 1.83 18.70
N MET A 285 -6.14 2.39 18.67
CA MET A 285 -7.27 1.92 19.47
C MET A 285 -7.73 0.52 19.06
N TYR A 286 -7.78 0.24 17.75
CA TYR A 286 -8.10 -1.07 17.21
C TYR A 286 -7.11 -2.15 17.70
N VAL A 287 -5.82 -1.86 17.65
CA VAL A 287 -4.76 -2.77 18.11
C VAL A 287 -4.84 -3.02 19.62
N ARG A 288 -5.12 -1.99 20.43
CA ARG A 288 -5.31 -2.14 21.88
C ARG A 288 -6.45 -3.10 22.22
N ASN A 289 -7.58 -2.98 21.53
CA ASN A 289 -8.72 -3.88 21.71
C ASN A 289 -8.40 -5.34 21.33
N LEU A 290 -7.38 -5.56 20.51
CA LEU A 290 -6.92 -6.89 20.10
C LEU A 290 -5.71 -7.40 20.91
N ASN A 291 -5.34 -6.72 22.00
CA ASN A 291 -4.13 -7.02 22.78
C ASN A 291 -2.83 -7.01 21.94
N GLY A 292 -2.81 -6.23 20.86
CA GLY A 292 -1.66 -6.12 19.95
C GLY A 292 -0.71 -4.96 20.24
N PHE A 293 -0.89 -4.27 21.37
CA PHE A 293 -0.09 -3.10 21.75
C PHE A 293 1.08 -3.54 22.66
N PHE A 294 2.30 -3.15 22.28
CA PHE A 294 3.53 -3.49 23.00
C PHE A 294 4.42 -2.26 23.15
N LYS A 295 5.37 -2.31 24.08
CA LYS A 295 6.35 -1.26 24.38
C LYS A 295 7.75 -1.81 24.25
#